data_AF-A0A4U1JC44-F1
#
_entry.id   AF-A0A4U1JC44-F1
#
_cell.length_a   1.000
_cell.length_b   1.000
_cell.length_c   1.000
_cell.angle_alpha   90.00
_cell.angle_beta   90.00
_cell.angle_gamma   90.00
#
_symmetry.space_group_name_H-M   'P 1'
#
loop_
_entity.id
_entity.type
_entity.pdbx_description
1 polymer ?
#
loop_
_entity_poly.entity_id
_entity_poly.type
_entity_poly.pdbx_seq_one_letter_code
_entity_poly.pdbx_strand_id
1 'polypeptide(L)'
;MRPAFLLLFVFGVFGGCTCGKDAGSGATPSASAPASAAPSASAPAANTSTPDDEVRPVYPKTNDPPDPLAEKLCDALHGVPTKRRATCCGHAPGFSLAAECTRTLSYALREKAVTVDAAAADACIAAMEKAHEGCAWVGPTGAPLPAACDGLVRGVLAEDKPCRSSLECGDGLRCLGVGPTDTGTCRRPLPTGFPCGVSVDTLAALTRQDTFEARHPECSGYCAQRRCRELVAEGGACKLDVACGAGKICDDGKCRAGALPGEGRTCKLTCAAGLRCEKGQCVGPKEEGAACERDVECRGGCLRGDAGKGGTCGMKCRML
;
A
#
# COMPACT_ATOMS: atom_id res chain seq x y z
N MET A 1 34.30 12.82 46.53
CA MET A 1 34.56 11.56 47.25
C MET A 1 33.40 10.60 47.05
N ARG A 2 33.58 9.63 46.15
CA ARG A 2 32.81 8.38 45.95
C ARG A 2 33.71 7.52 45.04
N PRO A 3 33.92 6.22 45.34
CA PRO A 3 35.04 5.48 44.76
C PRO A 3 34.73 4.92 43.37
N ALA A 4 35.80 4.83 42.60
CA ALA A 4 35.89 4.20 41.29
C ALA A 4 35.67 2.69 41.38
N PHE A 5 34.86 2.13 40.48
CA PHE A 5 34.84 0.70 40.21
C PHE A 5 35.55 0.44 38.89
N LEU A 6 36.75 -0.12 39.04
CA LEU A 6 37.63 -0.64 38.02
C LEU A 6 37.09 -2.03 37.61
N LEU A 7 36.62 -2.20 36.36
CA LEU A 7 36.27 -3.51 35.82
C LEU A 7 37.24 -3.82 34.67
N LEU A 8 38.25 -4.62 35.02
CA LEU A 8 39.13 -5.35 34.11
C LEU A 8 38.30 -6.35 33.29
N PHE A 9 38.29 -6.21 31.97
CA PHE A 9 37.93 -7.31 31.07
C PHE A 9 39.19 -7.82 30.37
N VAL A 10 39.40 -9.12 30.57
CA VAL A 10 40.53 -9.95 30.14
C VAL A 10 40.44 -10.22 28.64
N PHE A 11 41.56 -10.03 27.96
CA PHE A 11 41.83 -10.50 26.59
C PHE A 11 41.83 -12.03 26.54
N GLY A 12 41.20 -12.62 25.52
CA GLY A 12 41.21 -14.08 25.34
C GLY A 12 40.83 -14.55 23.93
N VAL A 13 41.86 -14.65 23.09
CA VAL A 13 42.08 -15.68 22.04
C VAL A 13 41.13 -15.76 20.84
N PHE A 14 41.66 -15.31 19.69
CA PHE A 14 41.21 -15.66 18.34
C PHE A 14 41.51 -17.13 18.03
N GLY A 15 40.46 -17.95 17.90
CA GLY A 15 40.53 -19.29 17.32
C GLY A 15 40.09 -19.26 15.86
N GLY A 16 41.01 -19.51 14.93
CA GLY A 16 40.75 -19.62 13.51
C GLY A 16 40.04 -20.92 13.14
N CYS A 17 39.02 -20.84 12.29
CA CYS A 17 38.45 -22.00 11.61
C CYS A 17 39.13 -22.17 10.26
N THR A 18 39.97 -23.20 10.16
CA THR A 18 40.54 -23.71 8.90
C THR A 18 39.50 -24.55 8.15
N CYS A 19 39.36 -24.31 6.85
CA CYS A 19 38.60 -25.17 5.94
C CYS A 19 39.30 -26.54 5.80
N GLY A 20 38.71 -27.56 6.42
CA GLY A 20 39.08 -28.97 6.22
C GLY A 20 38.50 -29.52 4.92
N LYS A 21 39.38 -30.10 4.12
CA LYS A 21 39.14 -30.66 2.79
C LYS A 21 39.32 -32.18 2.93
N ASP A 22 38.23 -32.91 3.11
CA ASP A 22 38.28 -34.37 3.20
C ASP A 22 37.77 -35.01 1.91
N ALA A 23 38.70 -35.73 1.28
CA ALA A 23 38.48 -36.71 0.23
C ALA A 23 38.52 -38.12 0.85
N GLY A 24 37.75 -39.05 0.28
CA GLY A 24 37.86 -40.50 0.55
C GLY A 24 36.53 -41.09 1.03
N SER A 25 35.72 -41.68 0.16
CA SER A 25 35.81 -43.07 -0.33
C SER A 25 35.34 -44.10 0.70
N GLY A 26 34.21 -44.74 0.43
CA GLY A 26 33.64 -45.81 1.24
C GLY A 26 32.28 -46.27 0.69
N ALA A 27 32.33 -47.13 -0.32
CA ALA A 27 31.16 -47.77 -0.91
C ALA A 27 30.57 -48.86 0.00
N THR A 28 29.25 -49.02 0.00
CA THR A 28 28.61 -50.32 -0.33
C THR A 28 27.13 -50.09 -0.70
N PRO A 29 26.59 -50.89 -1.65
CA PRO A 29 25.32 -50.64 -2.31
C PRO A 29 24.17 -51.33 -1.57
N SER A 30 22.98 -50.73 -1.55
CA SER A 30 21.78 -51.42 -1.10
C SER A 30 20.57 -51.09 -1.97
N ALA A 31 20.10 -52.14 -2.65
CA ALA A 31 18.77 -52.39 -3.17
C ALA A 31 18.15 -51.38 -4.15
N SER A 32 18.29 -51.71 -5.44
CA SER A 32 17.41 -51.28 -6.52
C SER A 32 15.95 -51.64 -6.23
N ALA A 33 15.08 -50.64 -6.17
CA ALA A 33 13.65 -50.81 -6.39
C ALA A 33 13.38 -50.83 -7.91
N PRO A 34 12.49 -51.70 -8.41
CA PRO A 34 12.16 -51.72 -9.83
C PRO A 34 11.41 -50.44 -10.21
N ALA A 35 11.98 -49.71 -11.17
CA ALA A 35 11.31 -48.61 -11.84
C ALA A 35 10.14 -49.17 -12.66
N SER A 36 8.91 -48.96 -12.18
CA SER A 36 7.71 -49.09 -13.00
C SER A 36 7.79 -48.05 -14.10
N ALA A 37 8.04 -48.52 -15.32
CA ALA A 37 7.92 -47.75 -16.55
C ALA A 37 6.47 -47.24 -16.66
N ALA A 38 6.30 -45.92 -16.50
CA ALA A 38 5.07 -45.25 -16.88
C ALA A 38 5.02 -45.18 -18.43
N PRO A 39 3.87 -45.47 -19.07
CA PRO A 39 3.74 -45.36 -20.51
C PRO A 39 3.90 -43.90 -20.95
N SER A 40 4.90 -43.65 -21.80
CA SER A 40 5.03 -42.42 -22.57
C SER A 40 3.86 -42.31 -23.54
N ALA A 41 2.79 -41.65 -23.10
CA ALA A 41 1.76 -41.14 -23.99
C ALA A 41 2.27 -39.84 -24.61
N SER A 42 2.78 -39.93 -25.84
CA SER A 42 2.98 -38.78 -26.72
C SER A 42 1.62 -38.11 -26.97
N ALA A 43 1.31 -37.08 -26.17
CA ALA A 43 0.17 -36.23 -26.41
C ALA A 43 0.48 -35.31 -27.62
N PRO A 44 -0.41 -35.20 -28.61
CA PRO A 44 -0.22 -34.31 -29.74
C PRO A 44 -0.24 -32.85 -29.25
N ALA A 45 0.84 -32.13 -29.53
CA ALA A 45 0.94 -30.70 -29.36
C ALA A 45 0.02 -30.00 -30.39
N ALA A 46 -1.20 -29.72 -29.98
CA ALA A 46 -2.12 -28.84 -30.70
C ALA A 46 -2.93 -28.01 -29.69
N ASN A 47 -2.24 -27.16 -28.91
CA ASN A 47 -2.89 -26.04 -28.24
C ASN A 47 -3.14 -24.95 -29.28
N THR A 48 -4.10 -25.19 -30.17
CA THR A 48 -4.84 -24.08 -30.78
C THR A 48 -5.60 -23.40 -29.65
N SER A 49 -5.03 -22.35 -29.09
CA SER A 49 -5.73 -21.42 -28.19
C SER A 49 -7.03 -21.04 -28.87
N THR A 50 -8.14 -21.45 -28.27
CA THR A 50 -9.45 -21.02 -28.73
C THR A 50 -9.52 -19.49 -28.59
N PRO A 51 -10.26 -18.77 -29.43
CA PRO A 51 -10.43 -17.31 -29.31
C PRO A 51 -10.91 -16.82 -27.93
N ASP A 52 -11.39 -17.73 -27.07
CA ASP A 52 -11.79 -17.47 -25.69
C ASP A 52 -10.64 -17.43 -24.66
N ASP A 53 -9.39 -17.76 -25.06
CA ASP A 53 -8.23 -17.72 -24.15
C ASP A 53 -7.54 -16.34 -24.06
N GLU A 54 -8.13 -15.30 -24.66
CA GLU A 54 -7.57 -13.96 -24.63
C GLU A 54 -7.74 -13.32 -23.25
N VAL A 55 -6.62 -13.10 -22.56
CA VAL A 55 -6.56 -12.42 -21.28
C VAL A 55 -7.00 -10.96 -21.44
N ARG A 56 -8.22 -10.64 -20.98
CA ARG A 56 -8.80 -9.30 -21.07
C ARG A 56 -8.74 -8.57 -19.73
N PRO A 57 -8.39 -7.27 -19.71
CA PRO A 57 -8.50 -6.47 -18.50
C PRO A 57 -9.94 -6.40 -18.01
N VAL A 58 -10.14 -6.47 -16.69
CA VAL A 58 -11.47 -6.38 -16.05
C VAL A 58 -12.23 -5.11 -16.46
N TYR A 59 -11.51 -4.00 -16.61
CA TYR A 59 -12.00 -2.78 -17.22
C TYR A 59 -11.63 -2.78 -18.71
N PRO A 60 -12.57 -2.94 -19.64
CA PRO A 60 -12.26 -3.03 -21.06
C PRO A 60 -11.72 -1.71 -21.62
N LYS A 61 -10.89 -1.80 -22.67
CA LYS A 61 -10.51 -0.63 -23.47
C LYS A 61 -11.64 -0.35 -24.45
N THR A 62 -12.34 0.76 -24.29
CA THR A 62 -13.37 1.21 -25.22
C THR A 62 -12.89 2.45 -25.98
N ASN A 63 -13.49 2.72 -27.14
CA ASN A 63 -13.22 3.92 -27.94
C ASN A 63 -14.12 5.10 -27.54
N ASP A 64 -14.87 4.96 -26.45
CA ASP A 64 -15.72 6.04 -25.95
C ASP A 64 -14.86 7.21 -25.47
N PRO A 65 -15.32 8.47 -25.65
CA PRO A 65 -14.65 9.60 -25.05
C PRO A 65 -14.56 9.46 -23.52
N PRO A 66 -13.48 9.96 -22.89
CA PRO A 66 -13.35 9.95 -21.44
C PRO A 66 -14.43 10.82 -20.79
N ASP A 67 -14.82 10.45 -19.57
CA ASP A 67 -15.68 11.28 -18.76
C ASP A 67 -14.89 12.53 -18.30
N PRO A 68 -15.39 13.76 -18.52
CA PRO A 68 -14.64 14.98 -18.18
C PRO A 68 -14.32 15.14 -16.70
N LEU A 69 -15.18 14.63 -15.80
CA LEU A 69 -14.93 14.67 -14.36
C LEU A 69 -13.82 13.68 -13.99
N ALA A 70 -13.86 12.47 -14.57
CA ALA A 70 -12.81 11.47 -14.38
C ALA A 70 -11.45 11.98 -14.87
N GLU A 71 -11.41 12.64 -16.04
CA GLU A 71 -10.17 13.20 -16.59
C GLU A 71 -9.53 14.24 -15.66
N LYS A 72 -10.33 15.20 -15.17
CA LYS A 72 -9.86 16.24 -14.24
C LYS A 72 -9.35 15.64 -12.93
N LEU A 73 -10.12 14.75 -12.32
CA LEU A 73 -9.76 14.13 -11.04
C LEU A 73 -8.49 13.30 -11.18
N CYS A 74 -8.38 12.48 -12.22
CA CYS A 74 -7.22 11.63 -12.46
C CYS A 74 -5.96 12.42 -12.85
N ASP A 75 -6.08 13.55 -13.58
CA ASP A 75 -4.95 14.46 -13.81
C ASP A 75 -4.51 15.09 -12.47
N ALA A 76 -5.43 15.52 -11.61
CA ALA A 76 -5.05 16.04 -10.29
C ALA A 76 -4.34 15.00 -9.41
N LEU A 77 -4.82 13.75 -9.41
CA LEU A 77 -4.27 12.67 -8.58
C LEU A 77 -2.88 12.18 -9.04
N HIS A 78 -2.63 12.13 -10.36
CA HIS A 78 -1.42 11.52 -10.94
C HIS A 78 -0.65 12.44 -11.88
N GLY A 79 -1.35 13.22 -12.70
CA GLY A 79 -0.76 14.14 -13.67
C GLY A 79 -0.04 15.32 -13.00
N VAL A 80 -0.72 16.04 -12.11
CA VAL A 80 -0.18 17.20 -11.39
C VAL A 80 1.09 16.84 -10.62
N PRO A 81 1.14 15.80 -9.76
CA PRO A 81 2.38 15.41 -9.09
C PRO A 81 3.50 15.08 -10.07
N THR A 82 3.21 14.36 -11.16
CA THR A 82 4.23 13.96 -12.14
C THR A 82 4.80 15.18 -12.88
N LYS A 83 3.93 16.06 -13.40
CA LYS A 83 4.31 17.29 -14.11
C LYS A 83 5.10 18.23 -13.20
N ARG A 84 4.60 18.50 -11.98
CA ARG A 84 5.24 19.40 -11.02
C ARG A 84 6.60 18.88 -10.56
N ARG A 85 6.75 17.57 -10.30
CA ARG A 85 8.05 16.96 -9.99
C ARG A 85 9.06 17.19 -11.12
N ALA A 86 8.64 16.94 -12.36
CA ALA A 86 9.48 17.17 -13.54
C ALA A 86 9.92 18.63 -13.67
N THR A 87 9.00 19.58 -13.48
CA THR A 87 9.35 21.00 -13.46
C THR A 87 10.34 21.34 -12.36
N CYS A 88 10.11 20.89 -11.12
CA CYS A 88 11.00 21.11 -9.98
C CYS A 88 12.39 20.54 -10.20
N CYS A 89 12.49 19.37 -10.85
CA CYS A 89 13.74 18.67 -11.07
C CYS A 89 14.40 18.95 -12.43
N GLY A 90 13.80 19.80 -13.27
CA GLY A 90 14.35 20.16 -14.59
C GLY A 90 14.43 19.00 -15.59
N HIS A 91 13.48 18.06 -15.56
CA HIS A 91 13.44 16.93 -16.50
C HIS A 91 12.05 16.75 -17.13
N ALA A 92 11.95 15.89 -18.15
CA ALA A 92 10.66 15.54 -18.73
C ALA A 92 9.77 14.78 -17.73
N PRO A 93 8.44 14.96 -17.73
CA PRO A 93 7.53 14.17 -16.92
C PRO A 93 7.75 12.66 -17.12
N GLY A 94 7.86 11.93 -16.01
CA GLY A 94 7.98 10.47 -16.05
C GLY A 94 6.63 9.79 -16.33
N PHE A 95 6.59 8.48 -16.08
CA PHE A 95 5.36 7.71 -16.15
C PHE A 95 4.29 8.25 -15.21
N SER A 96 3.04 8.32 -15.69
CA SER A 96 1.87 8.73 -14.93
C SER A 96 0.72 7.74 -15.14
N LEU A 97 -0.01 7.46 -14.05
CA LEU A 97 -1.21 6.62 -14.08
C LEU A 97 -2.49 7.41 -14.46
N ALA A 98 -2.37 8.70 -14.80
CA ALA A 98 -3.54 9.55 -15.10
C ALA A 98 -4.43 8.96 -16.19
N ALA A 99 -3.86 8.52 -17.33
CA ALA A 99 -4.63 7.95 -18.43
C ALA A 99 -5.37 6.65 -18.03
N GLU A 100 -4.72 5.79 -17.24
CA GLU A 100 -5.29 4.51 -16.79
C GLU A 100 -6.37 4.71 -15.73
N CYS A 101 -6.17 5.69 -14.83
CA CYS A 101 -7.19 6.17 -13.90
C CYS A 101 -8.40 6.71 -14.65
N THR A 102 -8.20 7.62 -15.62
CA THR A 102 -9.29 8.22 -16.41
C THR A 102 -10.10 7.15 -17.11
N ARG A 103 -9.43 6.20 -17.78
CA ARG A 103 -10.08 5.09 -18.49
C ARG A 103 -10.94 4.24 -17.57
N THR A 104 -10.38 3.81 -16.45
CA THR A 104 -11.04 2.94 -15.47
C THR A 104 -12.23 3.63 -14.81
N LEU A 105 -12.04 4.86 -14.32
CA LEU A 105 -13.10 5.63 -13.67
C LEU A 105 -14.21 6.03 -14.64
N SER A 106 -13.87 6.45 -15.87
CA SER A 106 -14.86 6.78 -16.90
C SER A 106 -15.75 5.58 -17.22
N TYR A 107 -15.17 4.39 -17.32
CA TYR A 107 -15.93 3.17 -17.54
C TYR A 107 -16.89 2.89 -16.36
N ALA A 108 -16.41 2.96 -15.12
CA ALA A 108 -17.24 2.73 -13.93
C ALA A 108 -18.40 3.74 -13.81
N LEU A 109 -18.17 5.01 -14.15
CA LEU A 109 -19.20 6.06 -14.19
C LEU A 109 -20.24 5.79 -15.28
N ARG A 110 -19.82 5.42 -16.50
CA ARG A 110 -20.73 5.11 -17.61
C ARG A 110 -21.62 3.92 -17.33
N GLU A 111 -21.05 2.85 -16.75
CA GLU A 111 -21.80 1.67 -16.32
C GLU A 111 -22.67 1.95 -15.08
N LYS A 112 -22.60 3.16 -14.52
CA LYS A 112 -23.30 3.56 -13.30
C LYS A 112 -23.00 2.61 -12.14
N ALA A 113 -21.78 2.09 -12.08
CA ALA A 113 -21.31 1.25 -10.99
C ALA A 113 -20.82 2.10 -9.81
N VAL A 114 -20.40 3.35 -10.09
CA VAL A 114 -19.99 4.34 -9.09
C VAL A 114 -20.63 5.69 -9.35
N THR A 115 -20.64 6.52 -8.32
CA THR A 115 -20.88 7.97 -8.39
C THR A 115 -19.68 8.72 -7.81
N VAL A 116 -19.50 9.95 -8.29
CA VAL A 116 -18.52 10.92 -7.76
C VAL A 116 -19.25 12.25 -7.62
N ASP A 117 -19.23 12.81 -6.42
CA ASP A 117 -19.77 14.15 -6.19
C ASP A 117 -18.84 15.19 -6.82
N ALA A 118 -19.36 16.03 -7.72
CA ALA A 118 -18.55 16.99 -8.47
C ALA A 118 -17.91 18.04 -7.56
N ALA A 119 -18.63 18.52 -6.54
CA ALA A 119 -18.11 19.55 -5.62
C ALA A 119 -16.99 18.99 -4.73
N ALA A 120 -17.13 17.77 -4.24
CA ALA A 120 -16.09 17.07 -3.49
C ALA A 120 -14.87 16.78 -4.37
N ALA A 121 -15.07 16.40 -5.64
CA ALA A 121 -13.98 16.22 -6.59
C ALA A 121 -13.23 17.53 -6.83
N ASP A 122 -13.92 18.66 -7.05
CA ASP A 122 -13.30 19.97 -7.20
C ASP A 122 -12.51 20.39 -5.94
N ALA A 123 -13.03 20.11 -4.75
CA ALA A 123 -12.32 20.35 -3.49
C ALA A 123 -11.05 19.51 -3.38
N CYS A 124 -11.09 18.24 -3.81
CA CYS A 124 -9.90 17.39 -3.89
C CYS A 124 -8.88 17.94 -4.91
N ILE A 125 -9.31 18.34 -6.10
CA ILE A 125 -8.45 18.90 -7.14
C ILE A 125 -7.70 20.12 -6.60
N ALA A 126 -8.43 21.08 -6.01
CA ALA A 126 -7.82 22.27 -5.41
C ALA A 126 -6.85 21.92 -4.26
N ALA A 127 -7.20 20.94 -3.43
CA ALA A 127 -6.31 20.48 -2.35
C ALA A 127 -5.05 19.79 -2.89
N MET A 128 -5.14 19.05 -3.99
CA MET A 128 -4.00 18.42 -4.66
C MET A 128 -3.07 19.46 -5.27
N GLU A 129 -3.61 20.47 -5.95
CA GLU A 129 -2.82 21.59 -6.47
C GLU A 129 -2.05 22.28 -5.34
N LYS A 130 -2.74 22.64 -4.26
CA LYS A 130 -2.14 23.27 -3.08
C LYS A 130 -1.06 22.39 -2.43
N ALA A 131 -1.29 21.09 -2.30
CA ALA A 131 -0.33 20.15 -1.71
C ALA A 131 0.99 20.07 -2.51
N HIS A 132 0.93 20.38 -3.81
CA HIS A 132 2.06 20.35 -4.74
C HIS A 132 2.56 21.76 -5.15
N GLU A 133 2.18 22.81 -4.42
CA GLU A 133 2.78 24.13 -4.56
C GLU A 133 4.25 24.11 -4.13
N GLY A 134 5.09 24.81 -4.90
CA GLY A 134 6.54 24.81 -4.71
C GLY A 134 7.19 23.44 -4.97
N CYS A 135 8.41 23.25 -4.48
CA CYS A 135 9.21 22.05 -4.69
C CYS A 135 9.62 21.31 -3.40
N ALA A 136 9.27 21.86 -2.23
CA ALA A 136 9.63 21.30 -0.93
C ALA A 136 9.04 19.90 -0.65
N TRP A 137 8.00 19.49 -1.38
CA TRP A 137 7.38 18.16 -1.29
C TRP A 137 8.10 17.09 -2.12
N VAL A 138 9.01 17.49 -3.01
CA VAL A 138 9.70 16.56 -3.91
C VAL A 138 10.70 15.74 -3.11
N GLY A 139 10.40 14.45 -2.97
CA GLY A 139 11.24 13.49 -2.29
C GLY A 139 10.79 12.05 -2.50
N PRO A 140 11.36 11.09 -1.74
CA PRO A 140 11.06 9.66 -1.90
C PRO A 140 9.61 9.29 -1.57
N THR A 141 8.99 10.00 -0.62
CA THR A 141 7.62 9.72 -0.16
C THR A 141 6.55 10.49 -0.92
N GLY A 142 6.90 11.63 -1.53
CA GLY A 142 5.95 12.53 -2.18
C GLY A 142 5.04 13.26 -1.18
N ALA A 143 4.12 14.08 -1.70
CA ALA A 143 3.11 14.72 -0.86
C ALA A 143 2.05 13.70 -0.42
N PRO A 144 1.58 13.76 0.85
CA PRO A 144 0.45 12.94 1.29
C PRO A 144 -0.81 13.31 0.50
N LEU A 145 -1.72 12.35 0.35
CA LEU A 145 -3.03 12.61 -0.26
C LEU A 145 -3.84 13.53 0.69
N PRO A 146 -4.40 14.65 0.19
CA PRO A 146 -5.28 15.49 1.00
C PRO A 146 -6.53 14.75 1.45
N ALA A 147 -7.00 15.03 2.67
CA ALA A 147 -8.22 14.41 3.21
C ALA A 147 -9.48 14.67 2.35
N ALA A 148 -9.52 15.80 1.62
CA ALA A 148 -10.60 16.11 0.67
C ALA A 148 -10.72 15.11 -0.48
N CYS A 149 -9.67 14.32 -0.76
CA CYS A 149 -9.66 13.30 -1.80
C CYS A 149 -10.11 11.92 -1.30
N ASP A 150 -10.33 11.76 0.00
CA ASP A 150 -10.75 10.48 0.57
C ASP A 150 -12.26 10.29 0.44
N GLY A 151 -12.68 9.07 0.13
CA GLY A 151 -14.08 8.70 0.05
C GLY A 151 -14.88 9.33 -1.10
N LEU A 152 -14.22 9.78 -2.17
CA LEU A 152 -14.85 10.45 -3.33
C LEU A 152 -15.68 9.49 -4.19
N VAL A 153 -15.17 8.28 -4.42
CA VAL A 153 -15.81 7.27 -5.25
C VAL A 153 -16.75 6.44 -4.39
N ARG A 154 -18.03 6.42 -4.77
CA ARG A 154 -19.11 5.74 -4.03
C ARG A 154 -19.76 4.69 -4.92
N GLY A 155 -19.77 3.45 -4.45
CA GLY A 155 -20.40 2.35 -5.16
C GLY A 155 -21.91 2.37 -5.02
N VAL A 156 -22.60 1.89 -6.05
CA VAL A 156 -24.06 1.80 -6.08
C VAL A 156 -24.57 0.38 -6.36
N LEU A 157 -23.66 -0.57 -6.58
CA LEU A 157 -24.02 -1.96 -6.81
C LEU A 157 -24.49 -2.62 -5.51
N ALA A 158 -25.66 -3.24 -5.57
CA ALA A 158 -26.24 -3.98 -4.45
C ALA A 158 -25.50 -5.31 -4.19
N GLU A 159 -25.83 -5.96 -3.08
CA GLU A 159 -25.39 -7.33 -2.77
C GLU A 159 -25.75 -8.27 -3.95
N ASP A 160 -24.88 -9.23 -4.22
CA ASP A 160 -24.95 -10.24 -5.28
C ASP A 160 -24.82 -9.72 -6.72
N LYS A 161 -24.48 -8.44 -6.92
CA LYS A 161 -24.17 -7.90 -8.25
C LYS A 161 -22.72 -8.17 -8.67
N PRO A 162 -22.47 -8.44 -9.97
CA PRO A 162 -21.11 -8.55 -10.48
C PRO A 162 -20.40 -7.20 -10.35
N CYS A 163 -19.13 -7.23 -10.00
CA CYS A 163 -18.32 -6.04 -9.74
C CYS A 163 -16.88 -6.22 -10.22
N ARG A 164 -16.17 -5.09 -10.33
CA ARG A 164 -14.78 -5.02 -10.78
C ARG A 164 -13.85 -4.36 -9.75
N SER A 165 -14.46 -3.76 -8.74
CA SER A 165 -13.82 -3.10 -7.61
C SER A 165 -14.80 -3.09 -6.44
N SER A 166 -14.28 -3.12 -5.23
CA SER A 166 -15.07 -2.94 -4.01
C SER A 166 -15.68 -1.55 -3.94
N LEU A 167 -15.07 -0.55 -4.59
CA LEU A 167 -15.65 0.80 -4.72
C LEU A 167 -16.89 0.86 -5.61
N GLU A 168 -17.20 -0.19 -6.38
CA GLU A 168 -18.46 -0.29 -7.13
C GLU A 168 -19.60 -0.81 -6.25
N CYS A 169 -19.28 -1.54 -5.18
CA CYS A 169 -20.26 -2.07 -4.26
C CYS A 169 -20.75 -1.01 -3.28
N GLY A 170 -22.00 -1.12 -2.82
CA GLY A 170 -22.52 -0.27 -1.74
C GLY A 170 -21.70 -0.39 -0.45
N ASP A 171 -21.86 0.60 0.45
CA ASP A 171 -21.15 0.63 1.74
C ASP A 171 -21.42 -0.67 2.54
N GLY A 172 -20.37 -1.23 3.14
CA GLY A 172 -20.39 -2.49 3.87
C GLY A 172 -20.25 -3.75 3.01
N LEU A 173 -20.22 -3.63 1.68
CA LEU A 173 -20.00 -4.74 0.76
C LEU A 173 -18.59 -4.69 0.16
N ARG A 174 -18.03 -5.85 -0.18
CA ARG A 174 -16.76 -5.98 -0.88
C ARG A 174 -16.94 -6.73 -2.19
N CYS A 175 -16.12 -6.41 -3.19
CA CYS A 175 -16.06 -7.18 -4.42
C CYS A 175 -15.21 -8.44 -4.23
N LEU A 176 -15.84 -9.56 -3.86
CA LEU A 176 -15.16 -10.83 -3.62
C LEU A 176 -14.88 -11.58 -4.92
N GLY A 177 -13.70 -12.18 -5.03
CA GLY A 177 -13.27 -12.93 -6.22
C GLY A 177 -12.67 -12.07 -7.33
N VAL A 178 -12.57 -10.75 -7.13
CA VAL A 178 -11.95 -9.85 -8.11
C VAL A 178 -10.45 -10.13 -8.26
N GLY A 179 -10.00 -10.22 -9.51
CA GLY A 179 -8.60 -10.37 -9.89
C GLY A 179 -8.22 -9.40 -11.02
N PRO A 180 -6.99 -9.49 -11.57
CA PRO A 180 -6.58 -8.65 -12.71
C PRO A 180 -7.45 -8.84 -13.97
N THR A 181 -8.04 -10.03 -14.10
CA THR A 181 -8.81 -10.49 -15.28
C THR A 181 -10.21 -10.98 -14.93
N ASP A 182 -10.46 -11.25 -13.64
CA ASP A 182 -11.72 -11.83 -13.16
C ASP A 182 -12.58 -10.77 -12.49
N THR A 183 -13.87 -10.75 -12.86
CA THR A 183 -14.87 -9.98 -12.13
C THR A 183 -15.22 -10.68 -10.81
N GLY A 184 -15.54 -9.88 -9.80
CA GLY A 184 -16.03 -10.37 -8.52
C GLY A 184 -17.54 -10.28 -8.39
N THR A 185 -18.02 -10.50 -7.17
CA THR A 185 -19.41 -10.24 -6.77
C THR A 185 -19.44 -9.41 -5.49
N CYS A 186 -20.31 -8.41 -5.42
CA CYS A 186 -20.54 -7.63 -4.22
C CYS A 186 -21.15 -8.52 -3.15
N ARG A 187 -20.43 -8.77 -2.06
CA ARG A 187 -20.86 -9.62 -0.96
C ARG A 187 -20.52 -8.97 0.37
N ARG A 188 -21.17 -9.43 1.43
CA ARG A 188 -20.79 -9.08 2.80
C ARG A 188 -19.37 -9.56 3.12
N PRO A 189 -18.73 -8.97 4.14
CA PRO A 189 -17.40 -9.36 4.57
C PRO A 189 -17.35 -10.85 4.96
N LEU A 190 -16.23 -11.50 4.66
CA LEU A 190 -16.01 -12.92 4.89
C LEU A 190 -16.00 -13.24 6.40
N PRO A 191 -16.59 -14.37 6.82
CA PRO A 191 -16.58 -14.74 8.23
C PRO A 191 -15.21 -15.26 8.67
N THR A 192 -15.03 -15.41 9.99
CA THR A 192 -13.80 -15.91 10.60
C THR A 192 -13.33 -17.22 9.95
N GLY A 193 -12.02 -17.34 9.72
CA GLY A 193 -11.37 -18.53 9.15
C GLY A 193 -11.26 -18.54 7.62
N PHE A 194 -11.99 -17.69 6.91
CA PHE A 194 -11.88 -17.59 5.45
C PHE A 194 -10.56 -16.95 5.01
N PRO A 195 -10.04 -17.28 3.81
CA PRO A 195 -8.86 -16.63 3.26
C PRO A 195 -9.12 -15.14 3.00
N CYS A 196 -8.11 -14.30 3.21
CA CYS A 196 -8.17 -12.86 2.95
C CYS A 196 -6.84 -12.31 2.42
N GLY A 197 -6.84 -11.05 1.98
CA GLY A 197 -5.71 -10.34 1.39
C GLY A 197 -5.38 -10.80 -0.04
N VAL A 198 -6.33 -11.44 -0.72
CA VAL A 198 -6.11 -12.06 -2.05
C VAL A 198 -6.44 -11.11 -3.19
N SER A 199 -7.36 -10.17 -2.97
CA SER A 199 -7.85 -9.26 -4.00
C SER A 199 -6.98 -8.01 -4.13
N VAL A 200 -6.78 -7.55 -5.35
CA VAL A 200 -6.23 -6.21 -5.64
C VAL A 200 -7.38 -5.35 -6.15
N ASP A 201 -7.58 -4.18 -5.56
CA ASP A 201 -8.64 -3.26 -5.98
C ASP A 201 -8.08 -2.18 -6.91
N THR A 202 -8.14 -2.44 -8.22
CA THR A 202 -7.52 -1.59 -9.24
C THR A 202 -8.11 -0.17 -9.25
N LEU A 203 -9.44 -0.04 -9.14
CA LEU A 203 -10.07 1.28 -9.12
C LEU A 203 -9.70 2.04 -7.84
N ALA A 204 -9.66 1.39 -6.67
CA ALA A 204 -9.23 2.05 -5.43
C ALA A 204 -7.77 2.52 -5.50
N ALA A 205 -6.87 1.68 -6.05
CA ALA A 205 -5.47 2.04 -6.24
C ALA A 205 -5.30 3.22 -7.21
N LEU A 206 -5.98 3.20 -8.36
CA LEU A 206 -5.92 4.27 -9.36
C LEU A 206 -6.58 5.56 -8.87
N THR A 207 -7.59 5.50 -8.03
CA THR A 207 -8.25 6.70 -7.46
C THR A 207 -7.70 7.09 -6.09
N ARG A 208 -6.62 6.44 -5.64
CA ARG A 208 -5.93 6.66 -4.36
C ARG A 208 -6.88 6.65 -3.15
N GLN A 209 -7.90 5.79 -3.17
CA GLN A 209 -8.86 5.66 -2.08
C GLN A 209 -8.31 4.74 -1.00
N ASP A 210 -7.20 5.12 -0.35
CA ASP A 210 -6.41 4.23 0.52
C ASP A 210 -7.17 3.74 1.76
N THR A 211 -8.25 4.42 2.16
CA THR A 211 -9.06 4.06 3.33
C THR A 211 -10.30 3.22 3.00
N PHE A 212 -10.50 2.83 1.73
CA PHE A 212 -11.73 2.17 1.28
C PHE A 212 -12.07 0.90 2.06
N GLU A 213 -11.06 0.19 2.58
CA GLU A 213 -11.21 -1.00 3.45
C GLU A 213 -12.05 -0.75 4.70
N ALA A 214 -12.09 0.49 5.22
CA ALA A 214 -12.96 0.84 6.35
C ALA A 214 -14.44 0.80 5.98
N ARG A 215 -14.78 1.05 4.70
CA ARG A 215 -16.15 1.01 4.18
C ARG A 215 -16.48 -0.30 3.47
N HIS A 216 -15.48 -0.98 2.94
CA HIS A 216 -15.62 -2.22 2.17
C HIS A 216 -14.75 -3.37 2.75
N PRO A 217 -14.92 -3.71 4.04
CA PRO A 217 -14.02 -4.63 4.71
C PRO A 217 -14.08 -6.03 4.09
N GLU A 218 -12.92 -6.67 3.96
CA GLU A 218 -12.84 -8.06 3.47
C GLU A 218 -13.35 -9.09 4.46
N CYS A 219 -13.18 -8.83 5.75
CA CYS A 219 -13.54 -9.74 6.84
C CYS A 219 -14.56 -9.09 7.76
N SER A 220 -15.46 -9.88 8.34
CA SER A 220 -16.38 -9.40 9.38
C SER A 220 -15.65 -8.90 10.64
N GLY A 221 -14.41 -9.36 10.84
CA GLY A 221 -13.46 -8.76 11.77
C GLY A 221 -12.28 -8.12 11.04
N TYR A 222 -11.12 -8.78 11.03
CA TYR A 222 -9.93 -8.26 10.34
C TYR A 222 -9.12 -9.35 9.64
N CYS A 223 -8.33 -8.95 8.64
CA CYS A 223 -7.45 -9.86 7.93
C CYS A 223 -6.09 -9.97 8.66
N ALA A 224 -5.73 -11.18 9.11
CA ALA A 224 -4.41 -11.44 9.67
C ALA A 224 -3.86 -12.79 9.21
N GLN A 225 -2.60 -12.76 8.77
CA GLN A 225 -1.92 -13.96 8.24
C GLN A 225 -2.74 -14.64 7.14
N ARG A 226 -3.31 -13.83 6.22
CA ARG A 226 -4.15 -14.29 5.10
C ARG A 226 -5.42 -15.04 5.53
N ARG A 227 -5.89 -14.84 6.77
CA ARG A 227 -7.14 -15.40 7.29
C ARG A 227 -7.96 -14.34 8.01
N CYS A 228 -9.27 -14.38 7.83
CA CYS A 228 -10.19 -13.57 8.60
C CYS A 228 -10.18 -14.01 10.07
N ARG A 229 -10.09 -13.05 10.97
CA ARG A 229 -10.09 -13.20 12.43
C ARG A 229 -11.16 -12.30 13.04
N GLU A 230 -11.64 -12.67 14.21
CA GLU A 230 -12.54 -11.83 15.01
C GLU A 230 -11.80 -10.59 15.51
N LEU A 231 -12.53 -9.48 15.68
CA LEU A 231 -11.98 -8.31 16.34
C LEU A 231 -11.70 -8.61 17.81
N VAL A 232 -10.65 -8.00 18.32
CA VAL A 232 -10.28 -8.05 19.73
C VAL A 232 -11.11 -7.02 20.48
N ALA A 233 -11.84 -7.49 21.49
CA ALA A 233 -12.61 -6.61 22.38
C ALA A 233 -11.68 -5.63 23.13
N GLU A 234 -12.25 -4.52 23.62
CA GLU A 234 -11.50 -3.57 24.44
C GLU A 234 -10.87 -4.25 25.67
N GLY A 235 -9.65 -3.85 26.00
CA GLY A 235 -8.81 -4.49 27.02
C GLY A 235 -8.14 -5.79 26.57
N GLY A 236 -8.61 -6.40 25.47
CA GLY A 236 -8.05 -7.62 24.89
C GLY A 236 -6.66 -7.39 24.28
N ALA A 237 -5.87 -8.46 24.23
CA ALA A 237 -4.49 -8.40 23.75
C ALA A 237 -4.43 -8.19 22.23
N CYS A 238 -3.60 -7.25 21.78
CA CYS A 238 -3.45 -6.90 20.38
C CYS A 238 -1.98 -6.68 20.01
N LYS A 239 -1.71 -6.74 18.71
CA LYS A 239 -0.41 -6.39 18.12
C LYS A 239 -0.49 -5.24 17.11
N LEU A 240 -1.68 -5.01 16.56
CA LEU A 240 -1.95 -4.06 15.48
C LEU A 240 -3.30 -3.39 15.75
N ASP A 241 -3.43 -2.12 15.37
CA ASP A 241 -4.66 -1.34 15.57
C ASP A 241 -5.87 -1.97 14.86
N VAL A 242 -5.66 -2.50 13.65
CA VAL A 242 -6.72 -3.15 12.85
C VAL A 242 -7.39 -4.32 13.58
N ALA A 243 -6.68 -4.99 14.50
CA ALA A 243 -7.26 -6.08 15.28
C ALA A 243 -8.34 -5.58 16.25
N CYS A 244 -8.28 -4.32 16.68
CA CYS A 244 -9.21 -3.72 17.62
C CYS A 244 -10.50 -3.24 16.95
N GLY A 245 -10.51 -3.06 15.62
CA GLY A 245 -11.65 -2.56 14.85
C GLY A 245 -11.70 -1.03 14.77
N ALA A 246 -12.72 -0.51 14.09
CA ALA A 246 -12.87 0.91 13.83
C ALA A 246 -12.99 1.74 15.13
N GLY A 247 -12.34 2.91 15.15
CA GLY A 247 -12.35 3.84 16.28
C GLY A 247 -11.58 3.37 17.52
N LYS A 248 -10.76 2.31 17.38
CA LYS A 248 -9.94 1.73 18.45
C LYS A 248 -8.50 1.59 17.98
N ILE A 249 -7.59 1.59 18.94
CA ILE A 249 -6.15 1.41 18.71
C ILE A 249 -5.58 0.33 19.62
N CYS A 250 -4.45 -0.22 19.21
CA CYS A 250 -3.66 -1.15 19.99
C CYS A 250 -2.61 -0.39 20.81
N ASP A 251 -2.96 -0.04 22.04
CA ASP A 251 -2.10 0.72 22.93
C ASP A 251 -1.60 -0.15 24.09
N ASP A 252 -0.28 -0.16 24.26
CA ASP A 252 0.44 -1.03 25.19
C ASP A 252 0.03 -2.52 25.09
N GLY A 253 -0.16 -2.99 23.85
CA GLY A 253 -0.59 -4.36 23.57
C GLY A 253 -2.03 -4.68 23.96
N LYS A 254 -2.86 -3.66 24.23
CA LYS A 254 -4.29 -3.81 24.52
C LYS A 254 -5.16 -2.92 23.65
N CYS A 255 -6.31 -3.43 23.23
CA CYS A 255 -7.28 -2.63 22.50
C CYS A 255 -7.91 -1.58 23.39
N ARG A 256 -7.96 -0.33 22.93
CA ARG A 256 -8.61 0.78 23.64
C ARG A 256 -9.41 1.62 22.65
N ALA A 257 -10.52 2.17 23.12
CA ALA A 257 -11.21 3.23 22.40
C ALA A 257 -10.26 4.42 22.19
N GLY A 258 -10.23 4.97 20.98
CA GLY A 258 -9.41 6.12 20.68
C GLY A 258 -8.99 6.21 19.22
N ALA A 259 -8.59 7.42 18.84
CA ALA A 259 -7.89 7.66 17.59
C ALA A 259 -6.38 7.61 17.82
N LEU A 260 -5.63 7.43 16.74
CA LEU A 260 -4.19 7.60 16.76
C LEU A 260 -3.82 9.01 17.29
N PRO A 261 -2.70 9.14 18.02
CA PRO A 261 -2.30 10.41 18.61
C PRO A 261 -2.11 11.48 17.54
N GLY A 262 -2.73 12.64 17.75
CA GLY A 262 -2.56 13.83 16.91
C GLY A 262 -1.24 14.56 17.19
N GLU A 263 -1.02 15.69 16.52
CA GLU A 263 0.23 16.45 16.62
C GLU A 263 0.54 16.91 18.06
N GLY A 264 1.81 16.84 18.45
CA GLY A 264 2.31 17.13 19.79
C GLY A 264 1.99 16.07 20.86
N ARG A 265 1.16 15.06 20.55
CA ARG A 265 0.81 13.99 21.48
C ARG A 265 1.87 12.91 21.52
N THR A 266 1.97 12.21 22.65
CA THR A 266 2.92 11.11 22.82
C THR A 266 2.55 9.92 21.92
N CYS A 267 3.55 9.30 21.34
CA CYS A 267 3.42 8.14 20.48
C CYS A 267 4.50 7.11 20.77
N LYS A 268 4.23 5.86 20.40
CA LYS A 268 5.20 4.77 20.47
C LYS A 268 5.74 4.41 19.08
N LEU A 269 4.84 4.26 18.10
CA LEU A 269 5.17 3.89 16.72
C LEU A 269 4.32 4.67 15.71
N THR A 270 3.02 4.80 15.96
CA THR A 270 2.06 5.32 14.99
C THR A 270 1.42 6.62 15.48
N CYS A 271 1.08 7.49 14.54
CA CYS A 271 0.40 8.77 14.75
C CYS A 271 -0.78 8.90 13.77
N ALA A 272 -1.62 9.91 13.99
CA ALA A 272 -2.70 10.23 13.05
C ALA A 272 -2.16 10.49 11.63
N ALA A 273 -3.04 10.37 10.63
CA ALA A 273 -2.67 10.50 9.22
C ALA A 273 -1.85 11.78 8.94
N GLY A 274 -0.77 11.64 8.18
CA GLY A 274 0.15 12.74 7.85
C GLY A 274 1.18 13.08 8.93
N LEU A 275 1.12 12.45 10.10
CA LEU A 275 2.09 12.64 11.18
C LEU A 275 3.03 11.44 11.32
N ARG A 276 4.17 11.65 11.98
CA ARG A 276 5.11 10.59 12.32
C ARG A 276 5.51 10.63 13.78
N CYS A 277 5.88 9.47 14.31
CA CYS A 277 6.39 9.36 15.66
C CYS A 277 7.90 9.67 15.70
N GLU A 278 8.26 10.86 16.20
CA GLU A 278 9.64 11.31 16.34
C GLU A 278 9.94 11.58 17.81
N LYS A 279 10.95 10.89 18.37
CA LYS A 279 11.34 11.00 19.79
C LYS A 279 10.16 10.84 20.78
N GLY A 280 9.21 9.97 20.42
CA GLY A 280 8.02 9.68 21.24
C GLY A 280 6.91 10.72 21.14
N GLN A 281 6.96 11.64 20.17
CA GLN A 281 5.91 12.61 19.89
C GLN A 281 5.47 12.58 18.42
N CYS A 282 4.18 12.78 18.19
CA CYS A 282 3.64 12.94 16.86
C CYS A 282 3.96 14.33 16.33
N VAL A 283 4.70 14.39 15.23
CA VAL A 283 5.08 15.64 14.59
C VAL A 283 4.78 15.58 13.10
N GLY A 284 4.43 16.72 12.52
CA GLY A 284 4.33 16.88 11.08
C GLY A 284 5.70 16.83 10.38
N PRO A 285 5.73 16.65 9.05
CA PRO A 285 6.96 16.76 8.27
C PRO A 285 7.71 18.07 8.49
N LYS A 286 9.04 17.97 8.62
CA LYS A 286 9.88 19.16 8.77
C LYS A 286 9.89 19.92 7.45
N GLU A 287 9.75 21.23 7.56
CA GLU A 287 9.80 22.16 6.43
C GLU A 287 11.21 22.24 5.84
N GLU A 288 11.28 22.82 4.64
CA GLU A 288 12.56 23.11 3.97
C GLU A 288 13.49 23.96 4.86
N GLY A 289 14.78 23.64 4.86
CA GLY A 289 15.79 24.31 5.69
C GLY A 289 15.97 23.72 7.09
N ALA A 290 15.05 22.88 7.58
CA ALA A 290 15.17 22.26 8.91
C ALA A 290 16.25 21.16 8.96
N ALA A 291 16.91 21.00 10.10
CA ALA A 291 17.87 19.91 10.29
C ALA A 291 17.19 18.53 10.33
N CYS A 292 17.80 17.55 9.67
CA CYS A 292 17.29 16.19 9.55
C CYS A 292 18.40 15.14 9.61
N GLU A 293 18.03 13.92 10.00
CA GLU A 293 18.91 12.75 9.91
C GLU A 293 18.47 11.81 8.79
N ARG A 294 17.16 11.66 8.56
CA ARG A 294 16.57 10.72 7.59
C ARG A 294 15.56 11.41 6.67
N ASP A 295 15.39 10.87 5.46
CA ASP A 295 14.46 11.41 4.47
C ASP A 295 13.01 11.51 4.99
N VAL A 296 12.58 10.53 5.79
CA VAL A 296 11.23 10.46 6.37
C VAL A 296 10.92 11.60 7.36
N GLU A 297 11.93 12.36 7.78
CA GLU A 297 11.75 13.54 8.63
C GLU A 297 11.32 14.76 7.83
N CYS A 298 11.55 14.79 6.53
CA CYS A 298 11.31 15.98 5.71
C CYS A 298 10.02 15.85 4.91
N ARG A 299 9.43 16.99 4.54
CA ARG A 299 8.34 17.02 3.54
C ARG A 299 8.83 16.52 2.17
N GLY A 300 10.07 16.85 1.82
CA GLY A 300 10.76 16.38 0.62
C GLY A 300 11.72 15.24 0.94
N GLY A 301 13.00 15.55 1.07
CA GLY A 301 14.02 14.61 1.52
C GLY A 301 15.08 15.28 2.39
N CYS A 302 15.90 14.46 3.05
CA CYS A 302 17.01 14.93 3.84
C CYS A 302 18.25 15.05 2.95
N LEU A 303 18.62 16.29 2.64
CA LEU A 303 19.78 16.61 1.82
C LEU A 303 21.01 16.58 2.71
N ARG A 304 21.86 15.58 2.49
CA ARG A 304 23.12 15.44 3.23
C ARG A 304 24.22 16.13 2.44
N GLY A 305 24.80 17.18 3.01
CA GLY A 305 26.05 17.75 2.54
C GLY A 305 27.26 16.93 2.98
N ASP A 306 28.37 17.62 3.25
CA ASP A 306 29.71 17.15 3.65
C ASP A 306 29.76 15.82 4.44
N ALA A 307 29.88 14.71 3.71
CA ALA A 307 30.15 13.37 4.25
C ALA A 307 29.11 12.79 5.24
N GLY A 308 27.87 13.28 5.25
CA GLY A 308 26.73 12.58 5.88
C GLY A 308 26.58 12.69 7.40
N LYS A 309 27.28 13.62 8.06
CA LYS A 309 27.14 13.85 9.53
C LYS A 309 25.84 14.56 9.94
N GLY A 310 25.11 15.11 8.99
CA GLY A 310 23.81 15.76 9.17
C GLY A 310 23.23 16.14 7.82
N GLY A 311 21.93 16.47 7.79
CA GLY A 311 21.29 16.97 6.59
C GLY A 311 20.33 18.11 6.86
N THR A 312 19.89 18.72 5.78
CA THR A 312 18.89 19.78 5.77
C THR A 312 17.71 19.31 4.92
N CYS A 313 16.50 19.51 5.39
CA CYS A 313 15.31 19.19 4.63
C CYS A 313 15.23 20.07 3.38
N GLY A 314 14.94 19.45 2.24
CA GLY A 314 14.78 20.15 0.98
C GLY A 314 14.31 19.22 -0.12
N MET A 315 14.22 19.77 -1.34
CA MET A 315 13.87 19.00 -2.53
C MET A 315 14.94 17.94 -2.83
N LYS A 316 14.53 16.67 -2.92
CA LYS A 316 15.40 15.56 -3.31
C LYS A 316 14.92 14.91 -4.60
N CYS A 317 15.44 15.40 -5.72
CA CYS A 317 15.28 14.77 -7.03
C CYS A 317 16.11 13.47 -7.06
N ARG A 318 15.43 12.31 -7.09
CA ARG A 318 16.10 11.07 -7.50
C ARG A 318 16.09 11.04 -9.02
N MET A 319 17.24 10.73 -9.63
CA MET A 319 17.24 10.25 -11.01
C MET A 319 16.48 8.92 -10.99
N LEU A 320 15.28 8.92 -11.57
CA LEU A 320 14.54 7.71 -11.90
C LEU A 320 15.23 7.01 -13.08
#